data_AF-A0A1F4YAJ3-F1
#
_entry.id   AF-A0A1F4YAJ3-F1
#
_cell.length_a   1.000
_cell.length_b   1.000
_cell.length_c   1.000
_cell.angle_alpha   90.00
_cell.angle_beta   90.00
_cell.angle_gamma   90.00
#
_symmetry.space_group_name_H-M   'P 1'
#
loop_
_entity.id
_entity.type
_entity.pdbx_description
1 polymer ?
#
loop_
_entity_poly.entity_id
_entity_poly.type
_entity_poly.pdbx_seq_one_letter_code
_entity_poly.pdbx_strand_id
1 'polypeptide(L)'
;MIRFLAVCLLASVSVFAAGFPHGSDLPHHPGAGGPGMLLDTPPFTPGYHNGEELNCSDCHIMHASMQHDYGYDDEFDYPINIIPPTEKLLKAPSALQLCLNCHQDKVGIPDVIGPDVNGGVLRAAGQMGDIDAINDNGHNLSSQPGELCGRCHFGGEFHTASVTCVDCHNPHGTRYYRNLQWASDPQHTPPIVAFVNPGASGLQKYQQANVKYGGPGSGAGQPTWREVTNICIDCHHTLIDAGSNGGRYTNRDLNYHWNRHPSTNTEWGAYRPISGLPDDPAYSADSLNWYQGEGSEFSIGRMPFMVTEAHDYQAASEVAFDNEVICLSCHAAHGSANAFGLRWNPGDDSTPLHTAGCRQCHNNVANDLP
;
A
#
# COMPACT_ATOMS: atom_id res chain seq x y z
N MET A 1 -2.04 -43.80 69.51
CA MET A 1 -2.09 -42.81 70.61
C MET A 1 -0.83 -41.95 70.52
N ILE A 2 -0.97 -40.63 70.65
CA ILE A 2 0.07 -39.56 70.61
C ILE A 2 0.36 -38.92 69.23
N ARG A 3 -0.13 -37.66 69.13
CA ARG A 3 0.35 -36.40 68.51
C ARG A 3 1.33 -36.42 67.31
N PHE A 4 1.10 -35.55 66.32
CA PHE A 4 1.97 -34.40 66.04
C PHE A 4 1.32 -33.32 65.15
N LEU A 5 1.70 -32.07 65.43
CA LEU A 5 1.43 -30.80 64.75
C LEU A 5 1.86 -30.79 63.27
N ALA A 6 1.17 -30.01 62.43
CA ALA A 6 1.81 -29.20 61.39
C ALA A 6 0.96 -27.96 61.03
N VAL A 7 1.52 -26.80 61.33
CA VAL A 7 1.16 -25.45 60.88
C VAL A 7 1.78 -25.23 59.50
N CYS A 8 1.11 -24.44 58.62
CA CYS A 8 1.61 -23.64 57.47
C CYS A 8 0.49 -23.58 56.40
N LEU A 9 0.24 -22.52 55.64
CA LEU A 9 0.79 -21.17 55.51
C LEU A 9 -0.30 -20.35 54.78
N LEU A 10 -0.50 -19.09 55.17
CA LEU A 10 -1.30 -18.11 54.43
C LEU A 10 -0.59 -17.76 53.11
N ALA A 11 -1.28 -17.90 51.98
CA ALA A 11 -0.90 -17.25 50.73
C ALA A 11 -2.00 -16.26 50.34
N SER A 12 -1.66 -14.99 50.48
CA SER A 12 -2.39 -13.82 50.00
C SER A 12 -2.50 -13.84 48.48
N VAL A 13 -3.72 -13.74 47.96
CA VAL A 13 -3.97 -13.47 46.53
C VAL A 13 -3.90 -11.95 46.35
N SER A 14 -2.81 -11.48 45.74
CA SER A 14 -2.70 -10.10 45.27
C SER A 14 -3.51 -9.94 43.99
N VAL A 15 -4.53 -9.10 44.05
CA VAL A 15 -5.24 -8.57 42.88
C VAL A 15 -4.30 -7.59 42.17
N PHE A 16 -3.80 -7.97 40.99
CA PHE A 16 -3.18 -7.00 40.09
C PHE A 16 -4.28 -6.24 39.36
N ALA A 17 -4.53 -5.01 39.79
CA ALA A 17 -5.19 -4.01 38.97
C ALA A 17 -4.21 -3.57 37.87
N ALA A 18 -4.54 -3.87 36.62
CA ALA A 18 -3.86 -3.28 35.46
C ALA A 18 -4.26 -1.79 35.40
N GLY A 19 -3.36 -0.92 35.85
CA GLY A 19 -3.44 0.50 35.58
C GLY A 19 -2.98 0.77 34.15
N PHE A 20 -3.89 1.20 33.29
CA PHE A 20 -3.53 1.88 32.05
C PHE A 20 -3.09 3.32 32.39
N PRO A 21 -1.89 3.77 32.03
CA PRO A 21 -1.60 5.19 32.04
C PRO A 21 -2.17 5.82 30.76
N HIS A 22 -3.23 6.61 30.94
CA HIS A 22 -3.58 7.65 29.99
C HIS A 22 -2.55 8.78 30.06
N GLY A 23 -2.02 9.12 28.88
CA GLY A 23 -1.73 10.48 28.42
C GLY A 23 -0.88 11.41 29.29
N SER A 24 0.33 11.71 28.81
CA SER A 24 0.91 13.04 28.94
C SER A 24 2.06 13.22 27.94
N ASP A 25 1.95 14.26 27.12
CA ASP A 25 3.01 15.06 26.51
C ASP A 25 4.07 14.34 25.67
N LEU A 26 3.83 14.28 24.36
CA LEU A 26 4.92 14.14 23.38
C LEU A 26 5.48 15.54 23.07
N PRO A 27 6.76 15.81 23.37
CA PRO A 27 7.42 17.00 22.87
C PRO A 27 7.51 16.91 21.35
N HIS A 28 7.22 18.02 20.66
CA HIS A 28 7.68 18.24 19.30
C HIS A 28 9.19 18.02 19.27
N HIS A 29 9.63 16.86 18.79
CA HIS A 29 11.02 16.66 18.42
C HIS A 29 11.25 17.36 17.07
N PRO A 30 12.06 18.42 17.00
CA PRO A 30 12.63 18.83 15.73
C PRO A 30 13.47 17.64 15.24
N GLY A 31 13.17 17.16 14.03
CA GLY A 31 13.81 16.00 13.44
C GLY A 31 15.32 16.07 13.60
N ALA A 32 15.87 15.13 14.37
CA ALA A 32 17.31 14.98 14.50
C ALA A 32 17.83 14.52 13.14
N GLY A 33 18.42 15.47 12.41
CA GLY A 33 19.21 15.20 11.23
C GLY A 33 20.39 14.30 11.59
N GLY A 34 20.22 13.00 11.39
CA GLY A 34 21.35 12.14 11.07
C GLY A 34 22.04 12.67 9.81
N PRO A 35 23.35 12.41 9.61
CA PRO A 35 24.08 12.86 8.44
C PRO A 35 23.28 12.52 7.18
N GLY A 36 22.77 13.58 6.55
CA GLY A 36 21.77 13.51 5.50
C GLY A 36 22.30 12.68 4.34
N MET A 37 21.82 11.45 4.25
CA MET A 37 21.91 10.67 3.04
C MET A 37 21.09 11.45 2.01
N LEU A 38 21.78 12.19 1.14
CA LEU A 38 21.17 12.89 0.03
C LEU A 38 20.51 11.81 -0.83
N LEU A 39 19.20 11.71 -0.72
CA LEU A 39 18.39 11.00 -1.67
C LEU A 39 18.53 11.76 -3.00
N ASP A 40 19.37 11.27 -3.90
CA ASP A 40 19.47 11.72 -5.30
C ASP A 40 18.23 11.36 -6.11
N THR A 41 17.11 11.03 -5.45
CA THR A 41 15.82 11.03 -6.12
C THR A 41 15.51 12.48 -6.45
N PRO A 42 15.44 12.86 -7.75
CA PRO A 42 14.95 14.19 -8.09
C PRO A 42 13.63 14.35 -7.35
N PRO A 43 13.39 15.48 -6.68
CA PRO A 43 12.15 15.67 -5.97
C PRO A 43 11.05 15.39 -6.98
N PHE A 44 10.25 14.35 -6.74
CA PHE A 44 8.86 14.41 -7.16
C PHE A 44 8.41 15.71 -6.52
N THR A 45 8.37 16.82 -7.27
CA THR A 45 7.82 18.07 -6.75
C THR A 45 6.34 17.76 -6.60
N PRO A 46 5.89 17.38 -5.40
CA PRO A 46 4.46 17.26 -5.18
C PRO A 46 3.98 18.71 -5.35
N GLY A 47 2.85 18.92 -6.00
CA GLY A 47 2.19 20.21 -5.78
C GLY A 47 1.60 20.16 -4.36
N TYR A 48 0.29 19.97 -4.34
CA TYR A 48 -0.52 19.84 -3.15
C TYR A 48 -0.09 18.68 -2.22
N HIS A 49 -0.18 18.90 -0.90
CA HIS A 49 0.21 17.99 0.19
C HIS A 49 1.73 17.78 0.44
N ASN A 50 2.55 18.82 0.30
CA ASN A 50 3.92 18.82 0.83
C ASN A 50 3.96 19.67 2.12
N GLY A 51 4.70 19.24 3.14
CA GLY A 51 4.69 19.85 4.48
C GLY A 51 5.00 21.36 4.50
N GLU A 52 5.78 21.87 3.55
CA GLU A 52 6.07 23.31 3.42
C GLU A 52 4.93 24.12 2.75
N GLU A 53 4.08 23.45 1.97
CA GLU A 53 2.96 24.07 1.22
C GLU A 53 1.59 23.78 1.85
N LEU A 54 1.53 22.92 2.86
CA LEU A 54 0.30 22.55 3.54
C LEU A 54 -0.16 23.68 4.47
N ASN A 55 -1.33 24.22 4.18
CA ASN A 55 -1.99 25.15 5.07
C ASN A 55 -2.97 24.41 6.00
N CYS A 56 -2.74 24.50 7.31
CA CYS A 56 -3.57 23.84 8.31
C CYS A 56 -5.05 24.18 8.16
N SER A 57 -5.37 25.41 7.74
CA SER A 57 -6.75 25.83 7.56
C SER A 57 -7.46 25.14 6.40
N ASP A 58 -6.76 24.49 5.47
CA ASP A 58 -7.41 23.80 4.35
C ASP A 58 -8.12 22.53 4.83
N CYS A 59 -7.61 21.93 5.92
CA CYS A 59 -8.09 20.68 6.48
C CYS A 59 -8.81 20.86 7.83
N HIS A 60 -8.37 21.83 8.64
CA HIS A 60 -8.83 22.03 10.01
C HIS A 60 -9.62 23.32 10.19
N ILE A 61 -10.58 23.30 11.11
CA ILE A 61 -11.37 24.44 11.54
C ILE A 61 -11.32 24.55 13.07
N MET A 62 -10.63 25.58 13.56
CA MET A 62 -10.48 25.80 15.00
C MET A 62 -11.80 26.24 15.67
N HIS A 63 -12.61 27.00 14.93
CA HIS A 63 -13.89 27.54 15.39
C HIS A 63 -14.95 27.39 14.32
N ALA A 64 -15.80 26.37 14.44
CA ALA A 64 -16.95 26.17 13.55
C ALA A 64 -18.05 27.24 13.70
N SER A 65 -17.85 28.21 14.60
CA SER A 65 -18.65 29.43 14.74
C SER A 65 -18.24 30.55 13.76
N MET A 66 -17.14 30.40 13.00
CA MET A 66 -16.75 31.31 11.93
C MET A 66 -17.46 30.97 10.61
N GLN A 67 -18.80 30.94 10.62
CA GLN A 67 -19.62 30.94 9.40
C GLN A 67 -19.52 32.27 8.62
N HIS A 68 -18.52 33.10 8.93
CA HIS A 68 -18.29 34.35 8.25
C HIS A 68 -17.32 34.08 7.11
N ASP A 69 -17.85 34.13 5.90
CA ASP A 69 -17.11 34.47 4.69
C ASP A 69 -16.26 35.73 5.00
N TYR A 70 -14.94 35.55 5.12
CA TYR A 70 -14.01 36.64 5.39
C TYR A 70 -13.64 37.42 4.11
N GLY A 71 -14.38 37.24 3.02
CA GLY A 71 -14.18 37.96 1.76
C GLY A 71 -12.91 37.54 1.03
N TYR A 72 -12.40 36.34 1.32
CA TYR A 72 -11.63 35.63 0.32
C TYR A 72 -12.66 35.14 -0.70
N ASP A 73 -12.39 35.24 -2.00
CA ASP A 73 -13.25 34.64 -3.03
C ASP A 73 -13.12 33.10 -3.01
N ASP A 74 -13.03 32.49 -1.83
CA ASP A 74 -13.21 31.06 -1.67
C ASP A 74 -14.70 30.75 -1.78
N GLU A 75 -15.13 30.53 -3.02
CA GLU A 75 -16.36 29.82 -3.43
C GLU A 75 -16.43 28.38 -2.85
N PHE A 76 -15.74 28.11 -1.74
CA PHE A 76 -15.97 26.96 -0.88
C PHE A 76 -17.14 27.29 0.03
N ASP A 77 -18.33 27.14 -0.52
CA ASP A 77 -19.56 27.03 0.24
C ASP A 77 -19.36 25.85 1.22
N TYR A 78 -18.98 26.15 2.47
CA TYR A 78 -18.79 25.11 3.48
C TYR A 78 -20.11 24.35 3.55
N PRO A 79 -20.13 23.01 3.38
CA PRO A 79 -21.36 22.27 3.53
C PRO A 79 -21.88 22.56 4.93
N ILE A 80 -23.00 23.30 4.99
CA ILE A 80 -23.66 23.88 6.18
C ILE A 80 -24.01 22.81 7.25
N ASN A 81 -23.74 21.54 6.97
CA ASN A 81 -24.08 20.38 7.78
C ASN A 81 -22.92 19.82 8.63
N ILE A 82 -21.77 20.50 8.75
CA ILE A 82 -20.75 20.07 9.74
C ILE A 82 -21.31 20.42 11.12
N ILE A 83 -21.64 19.40 11.92
CA ILE A 83 -22.02 19.55 13.33
C ILE A 83 -20.73 19.40 14.16
N PRO A 84 -20.07 20.50 14.56
CA PRO A 84 -18.93 20.44 15.46
C PRO A 84 -19.35 19.89 16.85
N PRO A 85 -18.41 19.30 17.61
CA PRO A 85 -17.00 19.12 17.28
C PRO A 85 -16.76 17.87 16.41
N THR A 86 -15.99 18.02 15.34
CA THR A 86 -15.39 16.90 14.60
C THR A 86 -14.11 16.46 15.29
N GLU A 87 -13.77 15.17 15.18
CA GLU A 87 -12.50 14.65 15.68
C GLU A 87 -11.34 15.43 15.03
N LYS A 88 -10.32 15.81 15.81
CA LYS A 88 -9.13 16.55 15.33
C LYS A 88 -9.45 17.87 14.62
N LEU A 89 -10.61 18.48 14.91
CA LEU A 89 -11.02 19.76 14.34
C LEU A 89 -11.09 19.74 12.80
N LEU A 90 -11.43 18.60 12.19
CA LEU A 90 -11.47 18.46 10.74
C LEU A 90 -12.66 19.24 10.13
N LYS A 91 -12.48 19.75 8.91
CA LYS A 91 -13.56 20.34 8.08
C LYS A 91 -14.50 19.30 7.46
N ALA A 92 -14.43 18.05 7.90
CA ALA A 92 -15.35 16.98 7.53
C ALA A 92 -15.54 16.02 8.71
N PRO A 93 -16.58 15.17 8.70
CA PRO A 93 -16.83 14.22 9.80
C PRO A 93 -15.70 13.20 10.04
N SER A 94 -14.86 12.95 9.04
CA SER A 94 -13.72 12.02 9.13
C SER A 94 -12.59 12.43 8.19
N ALA A 95 -11.39 11.88 8.41
CA ALA A 95 -10.26 12.08 7.50
C ALA A 95 -10.56 11.56 6.09
N LEU A 96 -11.27 10.41 5.96
CA LEU A 96 -11.70 9.88 4.67
C LEU A 96 -12.55 10.88 3.91
N GLN A 97 -13.61 11.43 4.55
CA GLN A 97 -14.49 12.39 3.91
C GLN A 97 -13.75 13.67 3.53
N LEU A 98 -12.80 14.12 4.36
CA LEU A 98 -11.98 15.29 4.05
C LEU A 98 -11.12 15.06 2.81
N CYS A 99 -10.45 13.91 2.70
CA CYS A 99 -9.65 13.56 1.52
C CYS A 99 -10.53 13.53 0.27
N LEU A 100 -11.71 12.89 0.35
CA LEU A 100 -12.61 12.74 -0.80
C LEU A 100 -13.23 14.07 -1.25
N ASN A 101 -13.42 15.04 -0.35
CA ASN A 101 -13.87 16.39 -0.76
C ASN A 101 -12.89 17.08 -1.72
N CYS A 102 -11.60 16.73 -1.65
CA CYS A 102 -10.57 17.25 -2.55
C CYS A 102 -10.25 16.32 -3.71
N HIS A 103 -10.37 15.01 -3.50
CA HIS A 103 -9.96 14.01 -4.49
C HIS A 103 -11.06 13.59 -5.44
N GLN A 104 -12.33 13.61 -5.02
CA GLN A 104 -13.43 13.08 -5.83
C GLN A 104 -14.07 14.19 -6.68
N ASP A 105 -14.14 13.93 -7.99
CA ASP A 105 -14.77 14.78 -9.00
C ASP A 105 -14.17 16.19 -9.08
N LYS A 106 -12.88 16.33 -8.74
CA LYS A 106 -12.17 17.62 -8.76
C LYS A 106 -11.25 17.73 -9.97
N VAL A 107 -11.43 18.82 -10.73
CA VAL A 107 -10.66 19.09 -11.94
C VAL A 107 -9.17 19.09 -11.65
N GLY A 108 -8.44 18.23 -12.36
CA GLY A 108 -6.98 18.15 -12.26
C GLY A 108 -6.45 17.39 -11.03
N ILE A 109 -7.34 16.81 -10.22
CA ILE A 109 -6.99 15.96 -9.08
C ILE A 109 -7.37 14.50 -9.41
N PRO A 110 -6.54 13.50 -9.08
CA PRO A 110 -6.90 12.12 -9.33
C PRO A 110 -8.07 11.68 -8.45
N ASP A 111 -9.12 11.18 -9.09
CA ASP A 111 -10.21 10.50 -8.39
C ASP A 111 -9.71 9.20 -7.75
N VAL A 112 -10.23 8.92 -6.56
CA VAL A 112 -9.90 7.71 -5.80
C VAL A 112 -11.00 6.67 -5.92
N ILE A 113 -12.26 7.09 -6.01
CA ILE A 113 -13.44 6.22 -6.09
C ILE A 113 -13.95 6.19 -7.52
N GLY A 114 -14.34 5.00 -7.97
CA GLY A 114 -15.02 4.82 -9.26
C GLY A 114 -14.18 5.28 -10.47
N PRO A 115 -14.80 5.46 -11.64
CA PRO A 115 -14.13 5.97 -12.83
C PRO A 115 -13.50 7.36 -12.61
N ASP A 116 -12.36 7.63 -13.24
CA ASP A 116 -11.73 8.96 -13.20
C ASP A 116 -12.45 9.94 -14.14
N VAL A 117 -13.17 10.91 -13.59
CA VAL A 117 -13.88 11.94 -14.35
C VAL A 117 -12.93 12.94 -15.02
N ASN A 118 -11.65 12.92 -14.63
CA ASN A 118 -10.61 13.79 -15.16
C ASN A 118 -9.77 13.13 -16.26
N GLY A 119 -10.17 11.95 -16.74
CA GLY A 119 -9.59 11.31 -17.92
C GLY A 119 -8.37 10.44 -17.66
N GLY A 120 -8.12 10.02 -16.42
CA GLY A 120 -7.17 8.95 -16.14
C GLY A 120 -7.66 7.61 -16.68
N VAL A 121 -6.79 6.89 -17.41
CA VAL A 121 -7.14 5.64 -18.10
C VAL A 121 -6.69 4.42 -17.30
N LEU A 122 -5.48 4.46 -16.74
CA LEU A 122 -4.88 3.36 -15.96
C LEU A 122 -4.12 3.93 -14.78
N ARG A 123 -4.85 4.30 -13.72
CA ARG A 123 -4.25 4.78 -12.47
C ARG A 123 -3.31 3.71 -11.90
N ALA A 124 -2.09 4.11 -11.53
CA ALA A 124 -1.06 3.18 -11.05
C ALA A 124 -1.51 2.36 -9.83
N ALA A 125 -2.26 2.98 -8.92
CA ALA A 125 -2.86 2.32 -7.77
C ALA A 125 -4.27 1.77 -8.04
N GLY A 126 -4.87 2.01 -9.21
CA GLY A 126 -6.25 1.62 -9.52
C GLY A 126 -7.31 2.52 -8.90
N GLN A 127 -8.44 1.95 -8.49
CA GLN A 127 -9.64 2.68 -8.04
C GLN A 127 -10.41 1.90 -6.98
N MET A 128 -10.87 2.62 -5.94
CA MET A 128 -11.73 2.08 -4.89
C MET A 128 -13.19 2.00 -5.37
N GLY A 129 -13.95 1.09 -4.75
CA GLY A 129 -15.42 1.11 -4.81
C GLY A 129 -16.01 2.23 -3.93
N ASP A 130 -17.33 2.25 -3.87
CA ASP A 130 -18.06 3.20 -3.02
C ASP A 130 -17.73 3.02 -1.53
N ILE A 131 -17.86 4.10 -0.77
CA ILE A 131 -17.62 4.09 0.69
C ILE A 131 -18.61 3.14 1.36
N ASP A 132 -18.11 2.31 2.27
CA ASP A 132 -18.86 1.32 3.05
C ASP A 132 -19.56 0.24 2.19
N ALA A 133 -19.25 0.17 0.89
CA ALA A 133 -19.70 -0.90 0.00
C ALA A 133 -18.71 -2.07 -0.01
N ILE A 134 -19.25 -3.28 -0.12
CA ILE A 134 -18.44 -4.48 -0.36
C ILE A 134 -17.90 -4.43 -1.80
N ASN A 135 -16.60 -4.64 -1.95
CA ASN A 135 -15.88 -4.60 -3.21
C ASN A 135 -15.09 -5.90 -3.41
N ASP A 136 -15.57 -6.78 -4.30
CA ASP A 136 -14.83 -7.99 -4.67
C ASP A 136 -13.60 -7.68 -5.53
N ASN A 137 -13.45 -6.44 -5.99
CA ASN A 137 -12.37 -5.99 -6.85
C ASN A 137 -11.22 -5.29 -6.10
N GLY A 138 -11.18 -5.33 -4.76
CA GLY A 138 -10.09 -4.70 -3.99
C GLY A 138 -10.42 -4.49 -2.52
N HIS A 139 -9.74 -3.52 -1.89
CA HIS A 139 -10.07 -3.09 -0.53
C HIS A 139 -11.35 -2.23 -0.53
N ASN A 140 -12.10 -2.28 0.56
CA ASN A 140 -13.21 -1.34 0.79
C ASN A 140 -12.66 -0.04 1.39
N LEU A 141 -13.29 1.09 1.07
CA LEU A 141 -13.14 2.30 1.89
C LEU A 141 -14.22 2.28 2.96
N SER A 142 -13.87 2.57 4.21
CA SER A 142 -14.89 2.71 5.26
C SER A 142 -14.78 4.00 6.04
N SER A 143 -15.96 4.55 6.38
CA SER A 143 -16.09 5.71 7.25
C SER A 143 -15.76 5.38 8.72
N GLN A 144 -15.85 4.10 9.10
CA GLN A 144 -15.60 3.61 10.45
C GLN A 144 -14.86 2.26 10.40
N PRO A 145 -13.63 2.24 9.91
CA PRO A 145 -12.96 0.98 9.67
C PRO A 145 -12.60 0.29 11.01
N GLY A 146 -12.61 0.98 12.15
CA GLY A 146 -12.21 0.42 13.46
C GLY A 146 -10.70 0.50 13.72
N GLU A 147 -10.09 -0.53 14.29
CA GLU A 147 -8.64 -0.59 14.55
C GLU A 147 -7.89 -1.32 13.42
N LEU A 148 -6.76 -0.78 12.97
CA LEU A 148 -6.04 -1.26 11.78
C LEU A 148 -5.58 -2.73 11.93
N CYS A 149 -4.96 -3.09 13.06
CA CYS A 149 -4.44 -4.44 13.26
C CYS A 149 -5.57 -5.47 13.20
N GLY A 150 -6.72 -5.19 13.81
CA GLY A 150 -7.89 -6.06 13.81
C GLY A 150 -8.48 -6.28 12.41
N ARG A 151 -8.49 -5.22 11.58
CA ARG A 151 -8.94 -5.30 10.19
C ARG A 151 -7.98 -6.07 9.29
N CYS A 152 -6.68 -5.87 9.51
CA CYS A 152 -5.65 -6.42 8.63
C CYS A 152 -5.25 -7.86 8.99
N HIS A 153 -5.21 -8.22 10.27
CA HIS A 153 -4.60 -9.48 10.69
C HIS A 153 -5.58 -10.60 11.08
N PHE A 154 -6.76 -10.30 11.65
CA PHE A 154 -7.50 -11.33 12.41
C PHE A 154 -9.04 -11.34 12.30
N GLY A 155 -9.67 -10.47 11.50
CA GLY A 155 -11.12 -10.25 11.62
C GLY A 155 -11.99 -10.18 10.36
N GLY A 156 -11.42 -10.15 9.15
CA GLY A 156 -12.19 -9.92 7.91
C GLY A 156 -12.00 -10.99 6.85
N GLU A 157 -13.06 -11.30 6.10
CA GLU A 157 -12.90 -11.86 4.75
C GLU A 157 -12.34 -10.75 3.84
N PHE A 158 -11.53 -11.07 2.83
CA PHE A 158 -10.89 -10.07 1.96
C PHE A 158 -11.88 -9.00 1.45
N HIS A 159 -13.08 -9.43 1.05
CA HIS A 159 -14.15 -8.55 0.55
C HIS A 159 -14.79 -7.65 1.64
N THR A 160 -14.48 -7.88 2.92
CA THR A 160 -14.94 -7.07 4.07
C THR A 160 -13.83 -6.21 4.68
N ALA A 161 -12.56 -6.47 4.33
CA ALA A 161 -11.44 -5.69 4.80
C ALA A 161 -11.58 -4.25 4.28
N SER A 162 -11.54 -3.29 5.20
CA SER A 162 -11.66 -1.87 4.88
C SER A 162 -10.44 -1.07 5.30
N VAL A 163 -10.17 0.02 4.60
CA VAL A 163 -9.10 0.96 4.93
C VAL A 163 -9.65 2.38 4.87
N THR A 164 -8.90 3.32 5.43
CA THR A 164 -9.05 4.75 5.18
C THR A 164 -7.81 5.29 4.45
N CYS A 165 -7.90 6.47 3.83
CA CYS A 165 -6.77 7.08 3.13
C CYS A 165 -5.53 7.21 4.03
N VAL A 166 -5.72 7.53 5.31
CA VAL A 166 -4.62 7.76 6.25
C VAL A 166 -3.93 6.48 6.75
N ASP A 167 -4.48 5.31 6.43
CA ASP A 167 -3.83 4.03 6.72
C ASP A 167 -2.57 3.84 5.84
N CYS A 168 -2.56 4.42 4.63
CA CYS A 168 -1.44 4.30 3.68
C CYS A 168 -0.79 5.65 3.31
N HIS A 169 -1.47 6.77 3.56
CA HIS A 169 -1.02 8.10 3.19
C HIS A 169 -0.81 8.99 4.41
N ASN A 170 0.28 9.76 4.42
CA ASN A 170 0.51 10.80 5.42
C ASN A 170 -0.37 12.02 5.10
N PRO A 171 -1.37 12.36 5.94
CA PRO A 171 -2.25 13.50 5.70
C PRO A 171 -1.53 14.85 5.79
N HIS A 172 -0.38 14.91 6.46
CA HIS A 172 0.46 16.10 6.56
C HIS A 172 1.58 16.10 5.51
N GLY A 173 1.45 15.25 4.49
CA GLY A 173 2.36 15.23 3.36
C GLY A 173 3.70 14.56 3.66
N THR A 174 4.36 14.14 2.58
CA THR A 174 5.78 13.82 2.60
C THR A 174 6.39 14.31 1.28
N ARG A 175 7.72 14.23 1.15
CA ARG A 175 8.38 14.48 -0.14
C ARG A 175 8.34 13.27 -1.09
N TYR A 176 7.60 12.22 -0.74
CA TYR A 176 7.61 10.94 -1.44
C TYR A 176 6.36 10.75 -2.28
N TYR A 177 6.43 9.80 -3.22
CA TYR A 177 5.34 9.51 -4.14
C TYR A 177 4.02 9.28 -3.39
N ARG A 178 2.99 10.07 -3.72
CA ARG A 178 1.64 10.05 -3.12
C ARG A 178 1.62 10.15 -1.59
N ASN A 179 2.64 10.72 -0.95
CA ASN A 179 2.71 10.80 0.52
C ASN A 179 2.60 9.44 1.20
N LEU A 180 3.05 8.36 0.55
CA LEU A 180 2.95 7.02 1.13
C LEU A 180 3.71 6.95 2.45
N GLN A 181 3.11 6.27 3.42
CA GLN A 181 3.68 6.01 4.73
C GLN A 181 3.41 4.56 5.13
N TRP A 182 4.12 4.09 6.14
CA TRP A 182 3.88 2.79 6.74
C TRP A 182 2.67 2.85 7.64
N ALA A 183 1.86 1.80 7.62
CA ALA A 183 0.63 1.76 8.37
C ALA A 183 0.91 1.45 9.85
N SER A 184 1.89 0.57 10.10
CA SER A 184 2.27 0.10 11.43
C SER A 184 3.12 1.11 12.22
N ASP A 185 4.11 1.75 11.58
CA ASP A 185 5.05 2.66 12.26
C ASP A 185 5.55 3.81 11.36
N PRO A 186 4.68 4.76 10.97
CA PRO A 186 5.00 5.80 9.99
C PRO A 186 6.16 6.72 10.39
N GLN A 187 6.55 6.78 11.68
CA GLN A 187 7.55 7.72 12.18
C GLN A 187 8.96 7.13 12.23
N HIS A 188 9.11 5.81 12.37
CA HIS A 188 10.42 5.17 12.49
C HIS A 188 10.78 4.30 11.29
N THR A 189 9.85 4.13 10.35
CA THR A 189 10.09 3.37 9.12
C THR A 189 10.71 4.23 8.02
N PRO A 190 11.55 3.62 7.16
CA PRO A 190 12.08 4.30 5.98
C PRO A 190 10.97 4.76 5.02
N PRO A 191 11.22 5.78 4.19
CA PRO A 191 10.27 6.21 3.16
C PRO A 191 9.90 5.13 2.15
N ILE A 192 8.63 5.08 1.74
CA ILE A 192 8.20 4.35 0.55
C ILE A 192 8.48 5.19 -0.69
N VAL A 193 9.15 4.62 -1.69
CA VAL A 193 9.57 5.35 -2.89
C VAL A 193 9.03 4.67 -4.15
N ALA A 194 8.51 5.49 -5.05
CA ALA A 194 8.31 5.13 -6.45
C ALA A 194 8.82 6.29 -7.32
N PHE A 195 9.30 5.96 -8.51
CA PHE A 195 9.80 6.93 -9.47
C PHE A 195 8.72 7.32 -10.45
N VAL A 196 8.60 8.63 -10.70
CA VAL A 196 7.67 9.18 -11.67
C VAL A 196 8.42 9.64 -12.90
N ASN A 197 7.86 9.40 -14.09
CA ASN A 197 8.41 9.89 -15.34
C ASN A 197 8.62 11.41 -15.25
N PRO A 198 9.85 11.93 -15.40
CA PRO A 198 10.11 13.36 -15.29
C PRO A 198 9.41 14.19 -16.38
N GLY A 199 9.05 13.57 -17.51
CA GLY A 199 8.26 14.20 -18.57
C GLY A 199 6.74 14.19 -18.31
N ALA A 200 6.26 13.46 -17.31
CA ALA A 200 4.83 13.41 -16.99
C ALA A 200 4.40 14.62 -16.17
N SER A 201 3.23 15.17 -16.51
CA SER A 201 2.64 16.34 -15.84
C SER A 201 1.18 16.10 -15.44
N GLY A 202 0.68 16.90 -14.50
CA GLY A 202 -0.69 16.77 -14.00
C GLY A 202 -1.04 15.33 -13.59
N LEU A 203 -2.16 14.82 -14.11
CA LEU A 203 -2.66 13.48 -13.81
C LEU A 203 -1.81 12.36 -14.40
N GLN A 204 -0.97 12.65 -15.41
CA GLN A 204 -0.13 11.62 -16.02
C GLN A 204 0.87 11.03 -15.02
N LYS A 205 1.28 11.80 -14.02
CA LYS A 205 2.18 11.37 -12.93
C LYS A 205 1.62 10.20 -12.11
N TYR A 206 0.31 9.96 -12.19
CA TYR A 206 -0.37 8.90 -11.44
C TYR A 206 -0.80 7.72 -12.31
N GLN A 207 -0.46 7.73 -13.60
CA GLN A 207 -0.76 6.64 -14.52
C GLN A 207 0.30 5.54 -14.40
N GLN A 208 -0.11 4.28 -14.51
CA GLN A 208 0.76 3.11 -14.40
C GLN A 208 1.99 3.20 -15.32
N ALA A 209 1.82 3.71 -16.54
CA ALA A 209 2.91 3.85 -17.50
C ALA A 209 4.03 4.78 -17.03
N ASN A 210 3.74 5.72 -16.12
CA ASN A 210 4.65 6.76 -15.65
C ASN A 210 5.16 6.52 -14.23
N VAL A 211 4.92 5.34 -13.65
CA VAL A 211 5.33 5.00 -12.29
C VAL A 211 6.19 3.74 -12.34
N LYS A 212 7.35 3.78 -11.68
CA LYS A 212 8.34 2.70 -11.63
C LYS A 212 8.84 2.45 -10.22
N TYR A 213 9.34 1.26 -9.98
CA TYR A 213 9.72 0.81 -8.64
C TYR A 213 11.20 0.42 -8.62
N GLY A 214 11.95 1.00 -7.68
CA GLY A 214 13.33 0.60 -7.40
C GLY A 214 13.40 -0.38 -6.26
N GLY A 215 14.36 -1.29 -6.36
CA GLY A 215 14.72 -2.26 -5.35
C GLY A 215 15.94 -1.87 -4.54
N PRO A 216 16.33 -2.71 -3.58
CA PRO A 216 17.49 -2.43 -2.74
C PRO A 216 18.78 -2.32 -3.56
N GLY A 217 19.72 -1.49 -3.08
CA GLY A 217 21.10 -1.47 -3.56
C GLY A 217 21.95 -2.57 -2.90
N SER A 218 22.92 -3.14 -3.60
CA SER A 218 23.94 -4.05 -3.05
C SER A 218 25.06 -3.25 -2.37
N GLY A 219 24.82 -2.76 -1.15
CA GLY A 219 25.88 -2.05 -0.42
C GLY A 219 25.55 -1.69 1.02
N ALA A 220 26.58 -1.68 1.87
CA ALA A 220 26.46 -1.18 3.24
C ALA A 220 26.12 0.32 3.22
N GLY A 221 24.99 0.71 3.81
CA GLY A 221 24.53 2.10 3.83
C GLY A 221 23.78 2.53 2.56
N GLN A 222 23.56 1.63 1.59
CA GLN A 222 22.47 1.84 0.64
C GLN A 222 21.17 1.86 1.44
N PRO A 223 20.30 2.85 1.25
CA PRO A 223 19.10 3.00 2.04
C PRO A 223 18.29 1.71 1.93
N THR A 224 18.34 0.99 3.03
CA THR A 224 17.81 -0.35 3.22
C THR A 224 16.30 -0.29 3.06
N TRP A 225 15.84 -0.69 1.87
CA TRP A 225 14.47 -1.12 1.57
C TRP A 225 13.40 -0.02 1.49
N ARG A 226 12.71 0.05 0.35
CA ARG A 226 11.91 1.20 -0.11
C ARG A 226 10.68 0.80 -0.90
N GLU A 227 10.20 -0.41 -0.70
CA GLU A 227 9.16 -0.92 -1.56
C GLU A 227 7.77 -0.67 -1.01
N VAL A 228 6.90 -0.20 -1.89
CA VAL A 228 5.46 -0.14 -1.71
C VAL A 228 4.83 -1.48 -1.27
N THR A 229 5.46 -2.62 -1.55
CA THR A 229 4.97 -3.94 -1.11
C THR A 229 4.94 -4.05 0.41
N ASN A 230 5.84 -3.41 1.16
CA ASN A 230 5.80 -3.48 2.62
C ASN A 230 4.53 -2.89 3.23
N ILE A 231 3.96 -1.85 2.63
CA ILE A 231 2.65 -1.34 3.04
C ILE A 231 1.60 -2.46 2.90
N CYS A 232 1.73 -3.29 1.86
CA CYS A 232 0.89 -4.46 1.70
C CYS A 232 1.21 -5.53 2.76
N ILE A 233 2.49 -5.80 3.06
CA ILE A 233 2.91 -6.82 4.04
C ILE A 233 2.44 -6.48 5.46
N ASP A 234 2.44 -5.19 5.84
CA ASP A 234 1.88 -4.71 7.13
C ASP A 234 0.49 -5.31 7.39
N CYS A 235 -0.31 -5.49 6.34
CA CYS A 235 -1.62 -6.11 6.43
C CYS A 235 -1.69 -7.56 5.91
N HIS A 236 -0.84 -7.94 4.97
CA HIS A 236 -0.86 -9.22 4.25
C HIS A 236 0.29 -10.17 4.65
N HIS A 237 0.88 -10.00 5.83
CA HIS A 237 2.01 -10.80 6.32
C HIS A 237 1.76 -12.33 6.30
N THR A 238 0.50 -12.78 6.38
CA THR A 238 0.12 -14.20 6.27
C THR A 238 0.40 -14.80 4.90
N LEU A 239 0.57 -13.97 3.86
CA LEU A 239 0.95 -14.40 2.52
C LEU A 239 2.45 -14.73 2.39
N ILE A 240 3.28 -14.28 3.35
CA ILE A 240 4.75 -14.22 3.19
C ILE A 240 5.50 -15.08 4.21
N ASP A 241 4.81 -15.62 5.22
CA ASP A 241 5.43 -16.39 6.29
C ASP A 241 6.05 -17.72 5.79
N ALA A 242 7.38 -17.73 5.68
CA ALA A 242 8.21 -18.85 5.22
C ALA A 242 8.43 -19.95 6.28
N GLY A 243 7.82 -19.83 7.45
CA GLY A 243 8.00 -20.76 8.57
C GLY A 243 7.03 -21.94 8.54
N SER A 244 7.48 -23.10 8.06
CA SER A 244 6.89 -24.44 8.29
C SER A 244 5.46 -24.71 7.74
N ASN A 245 4.75 -23.69 7.30
CA ASN A 245 3.43 -23.76 6.65
C ASN A 245 3.35 -22.76 5.49
N GLY A 246 4.37 -22.71 4.63
CA GLY A 246 4.38 -21.94 3.37
C GLY A 246 3.35 -22.44 2.33
N GLY A 247 2.13 -22.73 2.79
CA GLY A 247 1.06 -23.45 2.12
C GLY A 247 -0.35 -23.02 2.54
N ARG A 248 -0.54 -21.82 3.11
CA ARG A 248 -1.90 -21.34 3.49
C ARG A 248 -2.54 -20.37 2.49
N TYR A 249 -1.78 -19.76 1.60
CA TYR A 249 -2.30 -18.95 0.48
C TYR A 249 -1.66 -19.31 -0.87
N THR A 250 -1.07 -20.50 -0.94
CA THR A 250 -0.84 -21.22 -2.18
C THR A 250 -2.00 -22.21 -2.31
N ASN A 251 -2.53 -22.36 -3.51
CA ASN A 251 -3.81 -23.02 -3.77
C ASN A 251 -3.99 -24.36 -3.01
N ARG A 252 -5.21 -24.57 -2.49
CA ARG A 252 -5.76 -25.80 -1.90
C ARG A 252 -5.85 -26.96 -2.91
N ASP A 253 -5.83 -26.66 -4.21
CA ASP A 253 -5.69 -27.66 -5.27
C ASP A 253 -4.21 -28.03 -5.39
N LEU A 254 -3.90 -29.26 -4.98
CA LEU A 254 -2.59 -29.93 -4.97
C LEU A 254 -1.87 -29.99 -6.34
N ASN A 255 -2.31 -29.21 -7.33
CA ASN A 255 -1.84 -29.22 -8.71
C ASN A 255 -0.72 -28.21 -8.99
N TYR A 256 -0.19 -27.46 -8.01
CA TYR A 256 1.04 -26.66 -8.15
C TYR A 256 1.01 -25.52 -9.20
N HIS A 257 -0.13 -25.22 -9.84
CA HIS A 257 -0.14 -24.33 -11.01
C HIS A 257 0.09 -22.83 -10.69
N TRP A 258 0.00 -22.40 -9.43
CA TRP A 258 0.00 -20.98 -9.05
C TRP A 258 0.78 -20.71 -7.76
N ASN A 259 1.89 -21.40 -7.61
CA ASN A 259 2.26 -21.83 -6.27
C ASN A 259 2.84 -20.78 -5.35
N ARG A 260 3.07 -19.52 -5.75
CA ARG A 260 3.58 -18.47 -4.85
C ARG A 260 3.13 -17.08 -5.28
N HIS A 261 2.55 -16.34 -4.34
CA HIS A 261 2.61 -14.88 -4.37
C HIS A 261 4.08 -14.45 -4.32
N PRO A 262 4.43 -13.25 -4.81
CA PRO A 262 5.73 -12.66 -4.55
C PRO A 262 6.11 -12.81 -3.07
N SER A 263 7.20 -13.54 -2.80
CA SER A 263 7.68 -13.80 -1.43
C SER A 263 8.83 -12.85 -1.06
N THR A 264 8.89 -11.73 -1.75
CA THR A 264 9.79 -10.61 -1.52
C THR A 264 9.45 -10.05 -0.14
N ASN A 265 10.19 -10.48 0.88
CA ASN A 265 10.06 -9.99 2.23
C ASN A 265 11.20 -9.03 2.53
N THR A 266 10.88 -7.77 2.33
CA THR A 266 11.90 -6.75 2.22
C THR A 266 12.44 -6.31 3.58
N GLU A 267 11.57 -6.24 4.57
CA GLU A 267 11.95 -6.11 5.99
C GLU A 267 13.05 -7.10 6.43
N TRP A 268 13.18 -8.26 5.76
CA TRP A 268 14.01 -9.38 6.20
C TRP A 268 15.22 -9.66 5.31
N GLY A 269 15.52 -8.80 4.33
CA GLY A 269 16.66 -9.06 3.46
C GLY A 269 16.32 -9.91 2.23
N ALA A 270 15.07 -10.36 2.05
CA ALA A 270 14.72 -11.37 1.05
C ALA A 270 14.33 -10.77 -0.31
N TYR A 271 15.24 -10.88 -1.28
CA TYR A 271 15.04 -10.53 -2.69
C TYR A 271 14.89 -11.81 -3.53
N ARG A 272 13.88 -11.87 -4.41
CA ARG A 272 13.55 -13.06 -5.23
C ARG A 272 13.32 -12.68 -6.70
N PRO A 273 14.40 -12.53 -7.50
CA PRO A 273 14.30 -12.13 -8.90
C PRO A 273 13.66 -13.20 -9.77
N ILE A 274 13.07 -12.79 -10.91
CA ILE A 274 12.47 -13.66 -11.96
C ILE A 274 13.48 -14.66 -12.54
N SER A 275 14.78 -14.35 -12.50
CA SER A 275 15.84 -15.29 -12.90
C SER A 275 16.00 -16.47 -11.93
N GLY A 276 15.38 -16.39 -10.76
CA GLY A 276 15.41 -17.42 -9.73
C GLY A 276 16.64 -17.37 -8.84
N LEU A 277 16.58 -18.15 -7.76
CA LEU A 277 17.76 -18.50 -6.99
C LEU A 277 18.40 -19.72 -7.66
N PRO A 278 19.75 -19.79 -7.79
CA PRO A 278 20.44 -20.88 -8.47
C PRO A 278 20.06 -22.31 -8.04
N ASP A 279 19.46 -22.46 -6.84
CA ASP A 279 19.16 -23.75 -6.21
C ASP A 279 17.70 -23.90 -5.70
N ASP A 280 16.72 -23.10 -6.18
CA ASP A 280 15.29 -23.30 -5.81
C ASP A 280 14.56 -24.13 -6.88
N PRO A 281 14.48 -25.47 -6.76
CA PRO A 281 13.83 -26.34 -7.75
C PRO A 281 12.30 -26.14 -7.82
N ALA A 282 11.70 -25.40 -6.89
CA ALA A 282 10.29 -25.02 -6.93
C ALA A 282 10.06 -23.72 -7.72
N TYR A 283 11.12 -23.11 -8.27
CA TYR A 283 11.08 -21.84 -8.98
C TYR A 283 10.77 -22.06 -10.46
N SER A 284 9.49 -21.91 -10.84
CA SER A 284 9.00 -22.11 -12.20
C SER A 284 8.82 -20.78 -12.94
N ALA A 285 9.89 -19.99 -13.06
CA ALA A 285 9.85 -18.74 -13.81
C ALA A 285 10.46 -18.88 -15.21
N ASP A 286 10.00 -18.01 -16.11
CA ASP A 286 10.52 -17.87 -17.47
C ASP A 286 11.12 -16.47 -17.63
N SER A 287 12.35 -16.31 -17.16
CA SER A 287 13.08 -15.04 -17.26
C SER A 287 13.39 -14.64 -18.69
N LEU A 288 13.44 -15.60 -19.62
CA LEU A 288 13.62 -15.31 -21.04
C LEU A 288 12.35 -14.72 -21.64
N ASN A 289 11.19 -15.34 -21.40
CA ASN A 289 9.90 -14.79 -21.85
C ASN A 289 9.66 -13.41 -21.23
N TRP A 290 9.94 -13.27 -19.93
CA TRP A 290 9.90 -11.99 -19.25
C TRP A 290 10.78 -10.95 -19.97
N TYR A 291 12.06 -11.23 -20.15
CA TYR A 291 13.00 -10.28 -20.75
C TYR A 291 12.58 -9.89 -22.17
N GLN A 292 12.23 -10.87 -23.01
CA GLN A 292 11.82 -10.66 -24.39
C GLN A 292 10.52 -9.85 -24.49
N GLY A 293 9.54 -10.12 -23.62
CA GLY A 293 8.27 -9.39 -23.65
C GLY A 293 7.42 -9.68 -24.88
N GLU A 294 7.60 -10.85 -25.48
CA GLU A 294 6.95 -11.25 -26.71
C GLU A 294 5.80 -12.22 -26.41
N GLY A 295 4.81 -12.30 -27.30
CA GLY A 295 3.69 -13.23 -27.15
C GLY A 295 2.36 -12.61 -26.71
N SER A 296 1.34 -13.44 -26.68
CA SER A 296 -0.06 -13.02 -26.46
C SER A 296 -0.33 -12.53 -25.02
N GLU A 297 0.46 -12.97 -24.06
CA GLU A 297 0.39 -12.62 -22.64
C GLU A 297 0.82 -11.19 -22.35
N PHE A 298 1.58 -10.55 -23.26
CA PHE A 298 1.94 -9.14 -23.17
C PHE A 298 0.90 -8.21 -23.84
N SER A 299 -0.21 -8.76 -24.36
CA SER A 299 -1.32 -7.96 -24.90
C SER A 299 -1.99 -7.06 -23.86
N ILE A 300 -1.92 -7.43 -22.57
CA ILE A 300 -2.36 -6.61 -21.43
C ILE A 300 -1.30 -5.58 -20.99
N GLY A 301 -0.22 -5.44 -21.75
CA GLY A 301 0.97 -4.70 -21.36
C GLY A 301 1.83 -5.46 -20.35
N ARG A 302 3.09 -5.07 -20.25
CA ARG A 302 4.02 -5.62 -19.27
C ARG A 302 3.56 -5.26 -17.85
N MET A 303 3.51 -6.24 -16.96
CA MET A 303 3.21 -6.02 -15.54
C MET A 303 4.26 -5.07 -14.94
N PRO A 304 3.90 -4.20 -13.99
CA PRO A 304 4.89 -3.47 -13.21
C PRO A 304 5.90 -4.42 -12.58
N PHE A 305 7.13 -3.96 -12.39
CA PHE A 305 8.20 -4.73 -11.80
C PHE A 305 9.11 -3.80 -11.02
N MET A 306 9.97 -4.41 -10.22
CA MET A 306 11.04 -3.74 -9.53
C MET A 306 12.38 -4.00 -10.21
N VAL A 307 13.24 -2.97 -10.21
CA VAL A 307 14.65 -3.07 -10.63
C VAL A 307 15.56 -2.82 -9.45
N THR A 308 16.39 -3.80 -9.10
CA THR A 308 17.43 -3.67 -8.06
C THR A 308 18.34 -2.48 -8.34
N GLU A 309 18.76 -1.76 -7.31
CA GLU A 309 19.66 -0.60 -7.39
C GLU A 309 19.19 0.58 -8.26
N ALA A 310 17.94 0.59 -8.74
CA ALA A 310 17.45 1.72 -9.50
C ALA A 310 17.27 2.96 -8.61
N HIS A 311 17.88 4.07 -9.02
CA HIS A 311 17.86 5.35 -8.29
C HIS A 311 17.04 6.45 -8.99
N ASP A 312 16.54 6.16 -10.20
CA ASP A 312 15.73 7.08 -10.98
C ASP A 312 14.70 6.33 -11.84
N TYR A 313 13.86 7.10 -12.53
CA TYR A 313 12.82 6.55 -13.40
C TYR A 313 13.38 5.76 -14.58
N GLN A 314 14.51 6.18 -15.16
CA GLN A 314 15.09 5.52 -16.33
C GLN A 314 15.61 4.14 -15.95
N ALA A 315 16.47 4.05 -14.92
CA ALA A 315 16.98 2.79 -14.40
C ALA A 315 15.84 1.87 -13.94
N ALA A 316 14.82 2.41 -13.25
CA ALA A 316 13.67 1.62 -12.80
C ALA A 316 12.72 1.19 -13.94
N SER A 317 12.95 1.64 -15.17
CA SER A 317 12.21 1.22 -16.37
C SER A 317 12.91 0.11 -17.14
N GLU A 318 14.16 -0.23 -16.82
CA GLU A 318 14.95 -1.19 -17.58
C GLU A 318 14.51 -2.63 -17.29
N VAL A 319 14.03 -3.31 -18.33
CA VAL A 319 13.68 -4.72 -18.26
C VAL A 319 14.96 -5.55 -18.23
N ALA A 320 15.07 -6.43 -17.25
CA ALA A 320 16.19 -7.34 -17.06
C ALA A 320 15.68 -8.74 -16.67
N PHE A 321 16.52 -9.76 -16.88
CA PHE A 321 16.21 -11.15 -16.53
C PHE A 321 15.96 -11.33 -15.04
N ASP A 322 16.54 -10.48 -14.21
CA ASP A 322 16.51 -10.51 -12.75
C ASP A 322 15.63 -9.42 -12.14
N ASN A 323 14.72 -8.81 -12.92
CA ASN A 323 13.67 -7.97 -12.32
C ASN A 323 12.85 -8.77 -11.31
N GLU A 324 12.17 -8.08 -10.40
CA GLU A 324 11.35 -8.70 -9.38
C GLU A 324 9.86 -8.39 -9.57
N VAL A 325 9.03 -9.42 -9.39
CA VAL A 325 7.57 -9.30 -9.31
C VAL A 325 7.21 -8.96 -7.89
N ILE A 326 6.29 -8.02 -7.72
CA ILE A 326 5.90 -7.45 -6.44
C ILE A 326 4.38 -7.49 -6.30
N CYS A 327 3.83 -7.18 -5.11
CA CYS A 327 2.37 -7.16 -4.93
C CYS A 327 1.69 -6.26 -5.97
N LEU A 328 2.29 -5.10 -6.28
CA LEU A 328 1.77 -4.16 -7.27
C LEU A 328 1.99 -4.55 -8.73
N SER A 329 2.76 -5.60 -9.02
CA SER A 329 2.85 -6.18 -10.36
C SER A 329 1.50 -6.73 -10.78
N CYS A 330 0.85 -7.46 -9.86
CA CYS A 330 -0.40 -8.14 -10.15
C CYS A 330 -1.62 -7.35 -9.69
N HIS A 331 -1.50 -6.69 -8.53
CA HIS A 331 -2.61 -6.00 -7.88
C HIS A 331 -2.49 -4.49 -8.00
N ALA A 332 -3.63 -3.84 -7.99
CA ALA A 332 -3.75 -2.40 -7.79
C ALA A 332 -4.07 -2.14 -6.31
N ALA A 333 -3.33 -1.23 -5.66
CA ALA A 333 -3.46 -0.97 -4.21
C ALA A 333 -4.85 -0.49 -3.79
N HIS A 334 -5.53 0.27 -4.66
CA HIS A 334 -6.88 0.79 -4.43
C HIS A 334 -7.96 -0.15 -4.99
N GLY A 335 -7.61 -1.33 -5.52
CA GLY A 335 -8.53 -2.16 -6.29
C GLY A 335 -8.57 -1.80 -7.77
N SER A 336 -9.37 -2.52 -8.54
CA SER A 336 -9.42 -2.39 -10.00
C SER A 336 -10.83 -2.64 -10.55
N ALA A 337 -10.97 -2.69 -11.87
CA ALA A 337 -12.21 -3.18 -12.50
C ALA A 337 -12.33 -4.72 -12.47
N ASN A 338 -11.30 -5.43 -12.01
CA ASN A 338 -11.20 -6.88 -12.01
C ASN A 338 -11.15 -7.43 -10.58
N ALA A 339 -11.60 -8.67 -10.42
CA ALA A 339 -11.64 -9.38 -9.15
C ALA A 339 -10.27 -9.37 -8.44
N PHE A 340 -10.31 -9.28 -7.11
CA PHE A 340 -9.13 -9.26 -6.23
C PHE A 340 -8.13 -8.12 -6.52
N GLY A 341 -8.58 -7.06 -7.19
CA GLY A 341 -7.73 -5.92 -7.55
C GLY A 341 -6.73 -6.22 -8.67
N LEU A 342 -6.94 -7.29 -9.44
CA LEU A 342 -6.01 -7.67 -10.51
C LEU A 342 -5.93 -6.63 -11.63
N ARG A 343 -4.75 -6.44 -12.21
CA ARG A 343 -4.56 -5.52 -13.34
C ARG A 343 -5.16 -6.01 -14.65
N TRP A 344 -5.57 -7.28 -14.71
CA TRP A 344 -6.22 -7.91 -15.85
C TRP A 344 -7.50 -8.61 -15.41
N ASN A 345 -8.40 -8.87 -16.36
CA ASN A 345 -9.60 -9.65 -16.09
C ASN A 345 -9.24 -11.15 -16.03
N PRO A 346 -9.34 -11.81 -14.86
CA PRO A 346 -9.06 -13.24 -14.77
C PRO A 346 -10.16 -14.12 -15.37
N GLY A 347 -11.37 -13.59 -15.57
CA GLY A 347 -12.54 -14.36 -16.04
C GLY A 347 -12.89 -14.18 -17.52
N ASP A 348 -11.99 -13.58 -18.31
CA ASP A 348 -12.22 -13.42 -19.75
C ASP A 348 -11.86 -14.70 -20.51
N ASP A 349 -12.90 -15.47 -20.87
CA ASP A 349 -12.80 -16.73 -21.62
C ASP A 349 -12.38 -16.55 -23.09
N SER A 350 -12.46 -15.32 -23.63
CA SER A 350 -12.18 -15.05 -25.06
C SER A 350 -10.69 -15.00 -25.39
N THR A 351 -9.86 -15.06 -24.36
CA THR A 351 -8.42 -15.05 -24.48
C THR A 351 -7.90 -16.15 -23.55
N PRO A 352 -6.68 -16.68 -23.74
CA PRO A 352 -6.04 -17.52 -22.72
C PRO A 352 -5.71 -16.72 -21.42
N LEU A 353 -6.51 -15.71 -21.05
CA LEU A 353 -6.29 -14.56 -20.17
C LEU A 353 -6.33 -14.85 -18.69
N HIS A 354 -6.92 -15.97 -18.28
CA HIS A 354 -6.94 -16.44 -16.88
C HIS A 354 -5.53 -16.41 -16.26
N THR A 355 -4.52 -16.44 -17.12
CA THR A 355 -3.13 -16.57 -16.75
C THR A 355 -2.21 -15.59 -17.49
N ALA A 356 -2.71 -14.59 -18.22
CA ALA A 356 -1.84 -13.74 -19.05
C ALA A 356 -0.81 -12.99 -18.21
N GLY A 357 -1.23 -12.36 -17.11
CA GLY A 357 -0.30 -11.74 -16.16
C GLY A 357 0.74 -12.75 -15.65
N CYS A 358 0.30 -13.96 -15.33
CA CYS A 358 1.19 -15.02 -14.84
C CYS A 358 2.17 -15.52 -15.90
N ARG A 359 1.75 -15.69 -17.16
CA ARG A 359 2.59 -16.18 -18.28
C ARG A 359 3.73 -15.24 -18.61
N GLN A 360 3.62 -13.95 -18.30
CA GLN A 360 4.73 -13.03 -18.49
C GLN A 360 5.97 -13.45 -17.70
N CYS A 361 5.80 -14.17 -16.59
CA CYS A 361 6.90 -14.59 -15.72
C CYS A 361 6.98 -16.10 -15.51
N HIS A 362 6.00 -16.91 -15.95
CA HIS A 362 5.92 -18.34 -15.67
C HIS A 362 5.66 -19.17 -16.92
N ASN A 363 6.42 -20.26 -17.09
CA ASN A 363 6.30 -21.20 -18.21
C ASN A 363 5.41 -22.42 -17.91
N ASN A 364 5.06 -22.68 -16.64
CA ASN A 364 4.25 -23.83 -16.21
C ASN A 364 2.74 -23.57 -16.22
N VAL A 365 2.34 -22.48 -16.86
CA VAL A 365 0.99 -21.93 -16.85
C VAL A 365 0.08 -22.61 -17.89
N ALA A 366 0.66 -23.16 -18.95
CA ALA A 366 -0.06 -23.72 -20.10
C ALA A 366 -0.38 -25.22 -19.97
N ASN A 367 -0.10 -25.84 -18.83
CA ASN A 367 -0.40 -27.26 -18.66
C ASN A 367 -1.84 -27.40 -18.17
N ASP A 368 -2.74 -27.75 -19.09
CA ASP A 368 -3.76 -28.75 -18.75
C ASP A 368 -3.00 -29.94 -18.16
N LEU A 369 -3.05 -30.12 -16.84
CA LEU A 369 -2.79 -31.44 -16.30
C LEU A 369 -3.99 -32.33 -16.70
N PRO A 370 -3.74 -33.58 -17.09
CA PRO A 370 -4.78 -34.52 -17.52
C PRO A 370 -5.93 -34.68 -16.54
#